data_AF-A0A2N2DG74-F1
#
_entry.id   AF-A0A2N2DG74-F1
#
_cell.length_a   1.000
_cell.length_b   1.000
_cell.length_c   1.000
_cell.angle_alpha   90.00
_cell.angle_beta   90.00
_cell.angle_gamma   90.00
#
_symmetry.space_group_name_H-M   'P 1'
#
loop_
_entity.id
_entity.type
_entity.pdbx_description
1 polymer ?
#
loop_
_entity_poly.entity_id
_entity_poly.type
_entity_poly.pdbx_seq_one_letter_code
_entity_poly.pdbx_strand_id
1 'polypeptide(L)'
;MKQLTNLIIEFEEKIKMLMDELQFLKMRAYVLEDENEKLRLEIMDVYQYYLKEAGDPKSLREQAPGQGLENLGRLYNEGFHICNLHFGQMRSDGDCLFCMGFLDKNSRTGK
;
A
#
# COMPACT_ATOMS: atom_id res chain seq x y z
N MET A 1 1.99 41.08 -41.29
CA MET A 1 3.37 40.57 -41.36
C MET A 1 3.88 40.50 -39.91
N LYS A 2 4.08 39.37 -39.22
CA LYS A 2 4.83 38.14 -39.56
C LYS A 2 4.18 36.90 -38.88
N GLN A 3 3.30 36.17 -39.57
CA GLN A 3 2.52 35.06 -38.96
C GLN A 3 3.39 33.93 -38.38
N LEU A 4 4.46 33.56 -39.09
CA LEU A 4 5.38 32.51 -38.65
C LEU A 4 6.10 32.87 -37.34
N THR A 5 6.48 34.15 -37.18
CA THR A 5 7.12 34.63 -35.96
C THR A 5 6.18 34.53 -34.75
N ASN A 6 4.90 34.85 -34.92
CA ASN A 6 3.92 34.73 -33.85
C ASN A 6 3.70 33.27 -33.43
N LEU A 7 3.62 32.34 -34.39
CA LEU A 7 3.51 30.91 -34.10
C LEU A 7 4.72 30.39 -33.31
N ILE A 8 5.92 30.84 -33.67
CA ILE A 8 7.15 30.48 -32.94
C ILE A 8 7.09 30.99 -31.50
N ILE A 9 6.66 32.23 -31.27
CA ILE A 9 6.51 32.80 -29.91
C ILE A 9 5.51 31.98 -29.08
N GLU A 10 4.35 31.64 -29.65
CA GLU A 10 3.34 30.81 -28.95
C GLU A 10 3.89 29.42 -28.60
N PHE A 11 4.70 28.83 -29.49
CA PHE A 11 5.35 27.55 -29.22
C PHE A 11 6.42 27.67 -28.12
N GLU A 12 7.22 28.73 -28.12
CA GLU A 12 8.19 29.00 -27.06
C GLU A 12 7.51 29.17 -25.69
N GLU A 13 6.37 29.86 -25.63
CA GLU A 13 5.58 30.00 -24.41
C GLU A 13 5.04 28.65 -23.92
N LYS A 14 4.50 27.82 -24.82
CA LYS A 14 4.05 26.46 -24.48
C LYS A 14 5.18 25.59 -23.97
N ILE A 15 6.36 25.66 -24.57
CA ILE A 15 7.54 24.92 -24.11
C ILE A 15 7.94 25.38 -22.70
N LYS A 16 7.91 26.69 -22.42
CA LYS A 16 8.19 27.20 -21.06
C LYS A 16 7.20 26.65 -20.04
N MET A 17 5.89 26.69 -20.35
CA MET A 17 4.87 26.13 -19.47
C MET A 17 5.09 24.64 -19.19
N LEU A 18 5.40 23.85 -20.22
CA LEU A 18 5.68 22.41 -20.07
C LEU A 18 6.95 22.15 -19.25
N MET A 19 7.96 23.00 -19.39
CA MET A 19 9.19 22.91 -18.60
C MET A 19 8.92 23.20 -17.11
N ASP A 20 8.07 24.18 -16.81
CA ASP A 20 7.67 24.50 -15.43
C ASP A 20 6.84 23.35 -14.81
N GLU A 21 5.89 22.78 -15.56
CA GLU A 21 5.12 21.61 -15.13
C GLU A 21 6.03 20.39 -14.88
N LEU A 22 7.00 20.15 -15.77
CA LEU A 22 7.97 19.06 -15.60
C LEU A 22 8.83 19.26 -14.34
N GLN A 23 9.24 20.49 -14.05
CA GLN A 23 9.99 20.81 -12.84
C GLN A 23 9.16 20.55 -11.58
N PHE A 24 7.88 20.94 -11.59
CA PHE A 24 6.96 20.65 -10.49
C PHE A 24 6.77 19.14 -10.29
N LEU A 25 6.53 18.39 -11.36
CA LEU A 25 6.37 16.93 -11.31
C LEU A 25 7.63 16.23 -10.80
N LYS A 26 8.82 16.69 -11.22
CA LYS A 26 10.10 16.17 -10.73
C LYS A 26 10.22 16.34 -9.21
N MET A 27 9.87 17.50 -8.67
CA MET A 27 9.92 17.74 -7.22
C MET A 27 8.94 16.84 -6.48
N ARG A 28 7.73 16.67 -7.02
CA ARG A 28 6.73 15.78 -6.43
C ARG A 28 7.17 14.31 -6.44
N ALA A 29 7.78 13.85 -7.53
CA ALA A 29 8.32 12.49 -7.62
C ALA A 29 9.42 12.28 -6.57
N TYR A 30 10.35 13.22 -6.43
CA TYR A 30 11.41 13.16 -5.44
C TYR A 30 10.87 13.01 -4.00
N VAL A 31 9.88 13.83 -3.62
CA VAL A 31 9.27 13.74 -2.28
C VAL A 31 8.62 12.37 -2.05
N LEU A 32 7.89 11.85 -3.04
CA LEU A 32 7.23 10.54 -2.93
C LEU A 32 8.23 9.38 -2.86
N GLU A 33 9.36 9.49 -3.56
CA GLU A 33 10.44 8.48 -3.49
C GLU A 33 11.08 8.46 -2.10
N ASP A 34 11.36 9.64 -1.52
CA ASP A 34 11.91 9.78 -0.17
C ASP A 34 10.94 9.25 0.91
N GLU A 35 9.65 9.58 0.80
CA GLU A 35 8.61 9.04 1.71
C GLU A 35 8.51 7.51 1.59
N ASN A 36 8.55 6.97 0.38
CA ASN A 36 8.50 5.51 0.15
C ASN A 36 9.74 4.82 0.74
N GLU A 37 10.93 5.40 0.62
CA GLU A 37 12.15 4.88 1.26
C GLU A 37 12.01 4.87 2.78
N LYS A 38 11.54 5.96 3.38
CA LYS A 38 11.29 6.06 4.83
C LYS A 38 10.29 5.00 5.31
N LEU A 39 9.16 4.88 4.64
CA LEU A 39 8.14 3.89 4.99
C LEU A 39 8.66 2.45 4.89
N ARG A 40 9.53 2.15 3.90
CA ARG A 40 10.16 0.83 3.78
C ARG A 40 11.10 0.54 4.96
N LEU A 41 11.85 1.54 5.42
CA LEU A 41 12.70 1.41 6.61
C LEU A 41 11.86 1.20 7.87
N GLU A 42 10.80 1.98 8.08
CA GLU A 42 9.89 1.82 9.22
C GLU A 42 9.26 0.42 9.24
N ILE A 43 8.79 -0.07 8.09
CA ILE A 43 8.26 -1.43 7.97
C ILE A 43 9.33 -2.47 8.36
N MET A 44 10.55 -2.31 7.88
CA MET A 44 11.66 -3.22 8.21
C MET A 44 11.95 -3.23 9.71
N ASP A 45 11.96 -2.06 10.36
CA ASP A 45 12.19 -1.93 11.80
C ASP A 45 11.09 -2.62 12.61
N VAL A 46 9.83 -2.45 12.19
CA VAL A 46 8.67 -3.13 12.80
C VAL A 46 8.82 -4.65 12.66
N TYR A 47 9.13 -5.16 11.47
CA TYR A 47 9.37 -6.60 11.28
C TYR A 47 10.54 -7.10 12.14
N GLN A 48 11.63 -6.33 12.24
CA GLN A 48 12.78 -6.71 13.06
C GLN A 48 12.45 -6.73 14.55
N TYR A 49 11.63 -5.79 15.03
CA TYR A 49 11.12 -5.79 16.40
C TYR A 49 10.33 -7.06 16.70
N TYR A 50 9.37 -7.43 15.85
CA TYR A 50 8.61 -8.68 16.00
C TYR A 50 9.48 -9.93 15.90
N LEU A 51 10.50 -9.94 15.03
CA LEU A 51 11.48 -11.02 14.92
C LEU A 51 12.31 -11.19 16.20
N LYS A 52 12.71 -10.09 16.85
CA LYS A 52 13.49 -10.11 18.10
C LYS A 52 12.64 -10.50 19.31
N GLU A 53 11.41 -9.99 19.42
CA GLU A 53 10.46 -10.37 20.47
C GLU A 53 10.03 -11.84 20.36
N ALA A 54 9.97 -12.40 19.14
CA ALA A 54 9.66 -13.81 18.96
C ALA A 54 10.83 -14.74 19.34
N GLY A 55 12.08 -14.31 19.23
CA GLY A 55 13.26 -15.07 19.68
C GLY A 55 13.66 -16.28 18.83
N ASP A 56 12.77 -16.85 18.00
CA ASP A 56 13.03 -17.94 17.05
C ASP A 56 12.23 -17.71 15.74
N PRO A 57 12.82 -17.79 14.54
CA PRO A 57 12.06 -17.76 13.28
C PRO A 57 10.96 -18.83 13.22
N LYS A 58 11.06 -19.92 14.00
CA LYS A 58 9.98 -20.91 14.18
C LYS A 58 8.91 -20.45 15.17
N SER A 59 9.24 -19.66 16.20
CA SER A 59 8.26 -19.10 17.13
C SER A 59 7.46 -17.94 16.54
N LEU A 60 7.86 -17.31 15.43
CA LEU A 60 6.94 -16.49 14.62
C LEU A 60 5.91 -17.33 13.87
N ARG A 61 6.25 -18.59 13.57
CA ARG A 61 5.34 -19.58 12.98
C ARG A 61 4.49 -20.28 14.05
N GLU A 62 4.97 -20.31 15.29
CA GLU A 62 4.34 -20.95 16.46
C GLU A 62 3.77 -19.96 17.50
N GLN A 63 3.94 -18.63 17.34
CA GLN A 63 3.05 -17.62 17.91
C GLN A 63 1.73 -17.89 17.24
N ALA A 64 0.94 -18.73 17.92
CA ALA A 64 -0.11 -19.53 17.32
C ALA A 64 -0.86 -18.70 16.26
N PRO A 65 -0.79 -19.10 14.96
CA PRO A 65 -1.62 -18.48 13.94
C PRO A 65 -3.10 -18.46 14.35
N GLY A 66 -3.48 -19.29 15.33
CA GLY A 66 -4.69 -19.20 16.14
C GLY A 66 -5.11 -17.79 16.54
N GLN A 67 -4.37 -17.03 17.37
CA GLN A 67 -4.92 -15.79 17.95
C GLN A 67 -5.08 -14.66 16.93
N GLY A 68 -4.09 -14.46 16.04
CA GLY A 68 -4.17 -13.44 14.99
C GLY A 68 -5.24 -13.77 13.94
N LEU A 69 -5.31 -15.03 13.49
CA LEU A 69 -6.32 -15.48 12.55
C LEU A 69 -7.72 -15.55 13.17
N GLU A 70 -7.83 -15.92 14.45
CA GLU A 70 -9.09 -15.91 15.21
C GLU A 70 -9.60 -14.48 15.38
N ASN A 71 -8.73 -13.52 15.66
CA ASN A 71 -9.10 -12.10 15.70
C ASN A 71 -9.56 -11.61 14.32
N LEU A 72 -8.89 -11.99 13.23
CA LEU A 72 -9.35 -11.66 11.87
C LEU A 72 -10.67 -12.36 11.53
N GLY A 73 -10.86 -13.62 11.93
CA GLY A 73 -12.11 -14.35 11.79
C GLY A 73 -13.24 -13.68 12.57
N ARG A 74 -12.96 -13.19 13.78
CA ARG A 74 -13.90 -12.42 14.60
C ARG A 74 -14.27 -11.09 13.94
N LEU A 75 -13.30 -10.30 13.46
CA LEU A 75 -13.56 -9.06 12.73
C LEU A 75 -14.40 -9.30 11.47
N TYR A 76 -14.11 -10.39 10.74
CA TYR A 76 -14.91 -10.80 9.60
C TYR A 76 -16.36 -11.10 10.01
N ASN A 77 -16.56 -11.89 11.07
CA ASN A 77 -17.89 -12.23 11.59
C ASN A 77 -18.65 -11.02 12.17
N GLU A 78 -17.94 -10.03 12.70
CA GLU A 78 -18.50 -8.74 13.14
C GLU A 78 -18.90 -7.83 11.96
N GLY A 79 -18.62 -8.25 10.73
CA GLY A 79 -19.03 -7.56 9.51
C GLY A 79 -17.96 -6.62 8.95
N PHE A 80 -16.70 -6.75 9.36
CA PHE A 80 -15.59 -5.96 8.82
C PHE A 80 -14.81 -6.70 7.73
N HIS A 81 -14.23 -5.94 6.82
CA HIS A 81 -13.28 -6.46 5.83
C HIS A 81 -11.92 -6.75 6.49
N ILE A 82 -11.32 -7.89 6.17
CA ILE A 82 -9.97 -8.28 6.59
C ILE A 82 -8.98 -8.36 5.43
N CYS A 83 -9.43 -8.05 4.21
CA CYS A 83 -8.55 -7.96 3.05
C CYS A 83 -7.79 -6.61 3.07
N ASN A 84 -6.61 -6.59 2.45
CA ASN A 84 -5.78 -5.39 2.33
C ASN A 84 -6.47 -4.20 1.65
N LEU A 85 -7.48 -4.46 0.81
CA LEU A 85 -8.16 -3.43 0.03
C LEU A 85 -9.16 -2.59 0.85
N HIS A 86 -9.78 -3.18 1.87
CA HIS A 86 -10.86 -2.56 2.64
C HIS A 86 -10.71 -2.77 4.15
N PHE A 87 -9.51 -3.11 4.63
CA PHE A 87 -9.29 -3.54 6.01
C PHE A 87 -9.98 -2.63 7.04
N GLY A 88 -10.80 -3.23 7.92
CA GLY A 88 -11.52 -2.54 8.99
C GLY A 88 -12.76 -1.75 8.56
N GLN A 89 -13.12 -1.73 7.27
CA GLN A 89 -14.36 -1.13 6.79
C GLN A 89 -15.54 -2.11 6.96
N MET A 90 -16.74 -1.57 7.18
CA MET A 90 -17.97 -2.35 7.31
C MET A 90 -18.42 -2.95 5.97
N ARG A 91 -18.82 -4.21 5.95
CA ARG A 91 -19.32 -4.91 4.77
C ARG A 91 -20.77 -4.51 4.51
N SER A 92 -21.01 -3.84 3.38
CA SER A 92 -22.35 -3.41 2.95
C SER A 92 -23.07 -4.44 2.07
N ASP A 93 -22.33 -5.27 1.33
CA ASP A 93 -22.87 -6.06 0.20
C ASP A 93 -22.63 -7.58 0.32
N GLY A 94 -22.49 -8.11 1.53
CA GLY A 94 -22.34 -9.54 1.79
C GLY A 94 -20.89 -10.06 1.87
N ASP A 95 -20.65 -11.30 1.46
CA ASP A 95 -19.35 -11.96 1.61
C ASP A 95 -18.31 -11.50 0.57
N CYS A 96 -17.14 -11.08 1.05
CA CYS A 96 -16.05 -10.60 0.21
C CYS A 96 -15.16 -11.77 -0.22
N LEU A 97 -15.11 -12.04 -1.54
CA LEU A 97 -14.29 -13.13 -2.12
C LEU A 97 -12.82 -13.07 -1.71
N PHE A 98 -12.26 -11.86 -1.54
CA PHE A 98 -10.88 -11.69 -1.10
C PHE A 98 -10.67 -12.05 0.38
N CYS A 99 -11.64 -11.71 1.25
CA CYS A 99 -11.60 -12.11 2.66
C CYS A 99 -11.76 -13.64 2.79
N MET A 100 -12.67 -14.23 2.04
CA MET A 100 -12.89 -15.69 2.00
C MET A 100 -11.64 -16.42 1.51
N GLY A 101 -11.05 -15.98 0.41
CA GLY A 101 -9.80 -16.55 -0.11
C GLY A 101 -8.62 -16.40 0.84
N PHE A 102 -8.60 -15.35 1.66
CA PHE A 102 -7.61 -15.19 2.73
C PHE A 102 -7.83 -16.22 3.85
N LEU A 103 -9.07 -16.44 4.30
CA LEU A 103 -9.39 -17.44 5.32
C LEU A 103 -9.13 -18.87 4.84
N ASP A 104 -9.47 -19.20 3.58
CA ASP A 104 -9.30 -20.53 2.99
C ASP A 104 -7.84 -20.93 2.75
N LYS A 105 -6.98 -19.98 2.39
CA LYS A 105 -5.55 -20.26 2.22
C LYS A 105 -4.86 -20.58 3.55
N ASN A 106 -5.32 -19.92 4.62
CA ASN A 106 -4.79 -20.09 5.97
C ASN A 106 -5.35 -21.34 6.67
N SER A 107 -6.54 -21.84 6.30
CA SER A 107 -7.08 -23.11 6.83
C SER A 107 -6.38 -24.35 6.29
N ARG A 108 -5.79 -24.29 5.08
CA ARG A 108 -5.07 -25.41 4.44
C ARG A 108 -3.60 -25.54 4.84
N THR A 109 -3.02 -24.50 5.45
CA THR A 109 -1.61 -24.46 5.87
C THR A 109 -1.39 -24.92 7.32
N GLY A 110 -2.46 -25.29 8.04
CA GLY A 110 -2.43 -25.85 9.39
C GLY A 110 -2.47 -27.38 9.48
N LYS A 111 -2.19 -28.11 8.38
CA LYS A 111 -1.97 -29.56 8.36
C LYS A 111 -0.53 -29.89 7.98
#